data_AF-A0A519W1Q0-F1
#
_entry.id   AF-A0A519W1Q0-F1
#
_cell.length_a   1.000
_cell.length_b   1.000
_cell.length_c   1.000
_cell.angle_alpha   90.00
_cell.angle_beta   90.00
_cell.angle_gamma   90.00
#
_symmetry.space_group_name_H-M   'P 1'
#
loop_
_entity.id
_entity.type
_entity.pdbx_description
1 polymer ?
#
loop_
_entity_poly.entity_id
_entity_poly.type
_entity_poly.pdbx_seq_one_letter_code
_entity_poly.pdbx_strand_id
1 'polypeptide(L)'
;TYTYATMGEFMAWIIGWDLILEYAVGAATVGIAWSEYLNNFLVEVVGASPIPYEWCHSPFQTSPDGVSGIINIPALLIVSVLSLLLIRGTQESAMVNNLIVIVKVAIVVMIIILGWGYINPAYHTPYIPEATTYTDHQGITYNFGGIMGILGAAGTVFFAFIGFDAVSTAAQETKNPKTAMPIGILGSLAVCTLLYILFAHVLTGLAPLEFFRDPTKGGEASVVAAIKEGMPATYSWLSKSVTVAILAGFSSVILVMLLGQSRVFYTMSKDGLIPPVFSKLHPKFQTPYKGNLVILVLVGLFAAFVPGDVVGHMTSIGTLFAFMLVCVAVIVLRKTEPNLPRQFKTPWVPFVPILGILACGAMIFGLGWENWLRLFVWLAIGFVIYFGYSRSHSVLG
;
A
#
# COMPACT_ATOMS: atom_id res chain seq x y z
N THR A 1 -6.23 19.15 9.98
CA THR A 1 -5.43 17.96 10.39
C THR A 1 -4.12 18.37 11.06
N TYR A 2 -3.42 17.48 11.77
CA TYR A 2 -2.17 17.76 12.54
C TYR A 2 -1.21 18.74 11.84
N THR A 3 -0.98 18.61 10.53
CA THR A 3 -0.09 19.49 9.76
C THR A 3 -0.63 20.92 9.63
N TYR A 4 -1.94 21.08 9.46
CA TYR A 4 -2.58 22.41 9.36
C TYR A 4 -2.39 23.19 10.64
N ALA A 5 -2.60 22.54 11.78
CA ALA A 5 -2.44 23.13 13.10
C ALA A 5 -0.97 23.44 13.46
N THR A 6 0.01 22.91 12.72
CA THR A 6 1.43 22.94 13.14
C THR A 6 2.39 23.60 12.15
N MET A 7 2.08 23.58 10.85
CA MET A 7 2.93 24.09 9.77
C MET A 7 2.21 25.02 8.77
N GLY A 8 0.93 25.31 9.00
CA GLY A 8 0.12 26.16 8.14
C GLY A 8 -0.50 25.42 6.94
N GLU A 9 -1.38 26.14 6.24
CA GLU A 9 -2.20 25.61 5.15
C GLU A 9 -1.38 24.95 4.04
N PHE A 10 -0.32 25.60 3.58
CA PHE A 10 0.46 25.12 2.43
C PHE A 10 1.10 23.75 2.69
N MET A 11 1.71 23.55 3.87
CA MET A 11 2.28 22.26 4.24
C MET A 11 1.20 21.19 4.45
N ALA A 12 0.04 21.59 5.00
CA ALA A 12 -1.09 20.69 5.16
C ALA A 12 -1.68 20.25 3.83
N TRP A 13 -1.69 21.15 2.83
CA TRP A 13 -2.09 20.83 1.47
C TRP A 13 -1.16 19.80 0.85
N ILE A 14 0.17 20.01 0.90
CA ILE A 14 1.14 19.07 0.33
C ILE A 14 0.96 17.68 0.94
N ILE A 15 0.93 17.58 2.28
CA ILE A 15 0.75 16.28 2.94
C ILE A 15 -0.61 15.66 2.61
N GLY A 16 -1.69 16.44 2.59
CA GLY A 16 -3.01 15.95 2.18
C GLY A 16 -3.01 15.43 0.74
N TRP A 17 -2.36 16.15 -0.17
CA TRP A 17 -2.20 15.79 -1.57
C TRP A 17 -1.38 14.51 -1.79
N ASP A 18 -0.35 14.29 -0.98
CA ASP A 18 0.44 13.05 -1.04
C ASP A 18 -0.32 11.87 -0.43
N LEU A 19 -1.06 12.08 0.66
CA LEU A 19 -1.93 11.05 1.24
C LEU A 19 -3.04 10.63 0.27
N ILE A 20 -3.49 11.53 -0.60
CA ILE A 20 -4.44 11.21 -1.66
C ILE A 20 -3.84 10.18 -2.62
N LEU A 21 -2.57 10.37 -2.99
CA LEU A 21 -1.86 9.41 -3.83
C LEU A 21 -1.69 8.08 -3.10
N GLU A 22 -1.26 8.12 -1.84
CA GLU A 22 -1.07 6.94 -1.00
C GLU A 22 -2.31 6.04 -0.94
N TYR A 23 -3.46 6.58 -0.50
CA TYR A 23 -4.63 5.74 -0.28
C TYR A 23 -5.32 5.36 -1.60
N ALA A 24 -5.40 6.27 -2.57
CA ALA A 24 -6.08 5.99 -3.85
C ALA A 24 -5.26 5.02 -4.71
N VAL A 25 -3.97 5.31 -4.91
CA VAL A 25 -3.10 4.45 -5.73
C VAL A 25 -2.79 3.16 -4.97
N GLY A 26 -2.66 3.21 -3.64
CA GLY A 26 -2.50 2.01 -2.82
C GLY A 26 -3.70 1.06 -2.92
N ALA A 27 -4.93 1.57 -2.91
CA ALA A 27 -6.13 0.76 -3.15
C ALA A 27 -6.12 0.10 -4.54
N ALA A 28 -5.63 0.80 -5.57
CA ALA A 28 -5.45 0.24 -6.91
C ALA A 28 -4.39 -0.86 -6.94
N THR A 29 -3.22 -0.65 -6.32
CA THR A 29 -2.16 -1.66 -6.20
C THR A 29 -2.66 -2.95 -5.55
N VAL A 30 -3.39 -2.84 -4.43
CA VAL A 30 -3.97 -4.03 -3.77
C VAL A 30 -5.08 -4.65 -4.62
N GLY A 31 -5.85 -3.86 -5.36
CA GLY A 31 -6.86 -4.35 -6.30
C GLY A 31 -6.26 -5.19 -7.44
N ILE A 32 -5.12 -4.75 -7.98
CA ILE A 32 -4.37 -5.50 -9.00
C ILE A 32 -3.82 -6.80 -8.39
N ALA A 33 -3.17 -6.74 -7.23
CA ALA A 33 -2.70 -7.96 -6.55
C ALA A 33 -3.87 -8.92 -6.24
N TRP A 34 -5.05 -8.40 -5.88
CA TRP A 34 -6.26 -9.21 -5.69
C TRP A 34 -6.69 -9.93 -6.99
N SER A 35 -6.56 -9.29 -8.15
CA SER A 35 -6.88 -9.91 -9.44
C SER A 35 -6.00 -11.12 -9.76
N GLU A 36 -4.70 -11.04 -9.45
CA GLU A 36 -3.75 -12.15 -9.64
C GLU A 36 -4.14 -13.37 -8.79
N TYR A 37 -4.47 -13.13 -7.51
CA TYR A 37 -4.94 -14.21 -6.63
C TYR A 37 -6.33 -14.72 -6.98
N LEU A 38 -7.18 -13.91 -7.65
CA LEU A 38 -8.48 -14.37 -8.13
C LEU A 38 -8.29 -15.41 -9.23
N ASN A 39 -7.37 -15.18 -10.16
CA ASN A 39 -7.03 -16.15 -11.20
C ASN A 39 -6.58 -17.48 -10.59
N ASN A 40 -5.68 -17.43 -9.59
CA ASN A 40 -5.28 -18.63 -8.85
C ASN A 40 -6.46 -19.31 -8.15
N PHE A 41 -7.38 -18.56 -7.57
CA PHE A 41 -8.57 -19.12 -6.94
C PHE A 41 -9.49 -19.83 -7.94
N LEU A 42 -9.73 -19.22 -9.11
CA LEU A 42 -10.55 -19.82 -10.16
C LEU A 42 -9.96 -21.15 -10.64
N VAL A 43 -8.66 -21.19 -10.90
CA VAL A 43 -7.98 -22.39 -11.39
C VAL A 43 -7.88 -23.47 -10.30
N GLU A 44 -7.41 -23.11 -9.12
CA GLU A 44 -6.99 -24.10 -8.10
C GLU A 44 -8.10 -24.54 -7.15
N VAL A 45 -9.02 -23.62 -6.84
CA VAL A 45 -10.06 -23.86 -5.84
C VAL A 45 -11.38 -24.19 -6.52
N VAL A 46 -11.75 -23.44 -7.56
CA VAL A 46 -13.01 -23.65 -8.30
C VAL A 46 -12.86 -24.69 -9.41
N GLY A 47 -11.67 -24.83 -10.00
CA GLY A 47 -11.45 -25.68 -11.18
C GLY A 47 -11.98 -25.07 -12.48
N ALA A 48 -12.14 -23.74 -12.52
CA ALA A 48 -12.53 -22.99 -13.70
C ALA A 48 -11.30 -22.60 -14.54
N SER A 49 -11.52 -22.28 -15.82
CA SER A 49 -10.47 -21.73 -16.68
C SER A 49 -9.95 -20.38 -16.14
N PRO A 50 -8.65 -20.07 -16.29
CA PRO A 50 -8.13 -18.76 -15.93
C PRO A 50 -8.79 -17.66 -16.76
N ILE A 51 -8.85 -16.45 -16.21
CA ILE A 51 -9.28 -15.29 -16.98
C ILE A 51 -8.19 -15.03 -18.03
N PRO A 52 -8.53 -14.81 -19.32
CA PRO A 52 -7.54 -14.53 -20.34
C PRO A 52 -6.74 -13.27 -20.02
N TYR A 53 -5.45 -13.27 -20.40
CA TYR A 53 -4.48 -12.22 -20.08
C TYR A 53 -5.00 -10.81 -20.46
N GLU A 54 -5.65 -10.70 -21.61
CA GLU A 54 -6.23 -9.47 -22.14
C GLU A 54 -7.22 -8.80 -21.15
N TRP A 55 -7.90 -9.60 -20.33
CA TRP A 55 -8.98 -9.16 -19.44
C TRP A 55 -8.58 -9.09 -17.96
N CYS A 56 -7.36 -9.50 -17.62
CA CYS A 56 -6.83 -9.40 -16.26
C CYS A 56 -5.53 -8.58 -16.16
N HIS A 57 -5.01 -8.04 -17.26
CA HIS A 57 -3.80 -7.21 -17.27
C HIS A 57 -4.01 -5.84 -17.93
N SER A 58 -3.15 -4.88 -17.56
CA SER A 58 -3.14 -3.53 -18.11
C SER A 58 -2.68 -3.51 -19.59
N PRO A 59 -3.11 -2.52 -20.40
CA PRO A 59 -2.61 -2.32 -21.76
C PRO A 59 -1.13 -1.96 -21.86
N PHE A 60 -0.49 -1.65 -20.75
CA PHE A 60 0.96 -1.43 -20.69
C PHE A 60 1.73 -2.69 -20.29
N GLN A 61 1.06 -3.83 -20.14
CA GLN A 61 1.68 -5.12 -19.86
C GLN A 61 1.55 -6.04 -21.08
N THR A 62 2.60 -6.81 -21.36
CA THR A 62 2.62 -7.82 -22.42
C THR A 62 3.12 -9.13 -21.82
N SER A 63 2.40 -10.21 -22.09
CA SER A 63 2.80 -11.55 -21.68
C SER A 63 4.04 -12.01 -22.45
N PRO A 64 4.78 -13.00 -21.93
CA PRO A 64 5.91 -13.59 -22.66
C PRO A 64 5.53 -14.20 -24.01
N ASP A 65 4.26 -14.57 -24.20
CA ASP A 65 3.71 -15.07 -25.47
C ASP A 65 3.32 -13.95 -26.46
N GLY A 66 3.59 -12.68 -26.10
CA GLY A 66 3.31 -11.51 -26.94
C GLY A 66 1.87 -11.00 -26.86
N VAL A 67 1.07 -11.47 -25.91
CA VAL A 67 -0.31 -11.01 -25.70
C VAL A 67 -0.30 -9.77 -24.84
N SER A 68 -0.79 -8.64 -25.34
CA SER A 68 -0.92 -7.43 -24.54
C SER A 68 -2.23 -7.44 -23.74
N GLY A 69 -2.17 -6.92 -22.51
CA GLY A 69 -3.38 -6.65 -21.73
C GLY A 69 -4.27 -5.63 -22.44
N ILE A 70 -5.55 -5.59 -22.11
CA ILE A 70 -6.49 -4.56 -22.58
C ILE A 70 -7.00 -3.77 -21.37
N ILE A 71 -7.45 -4.51 -20.36
CA ILE A 71 -8.02 -3.95 -19.14
C ILE A 71 -8.04 -5.01 -18.04
N ASN A 72 -7.64 -4.65 -16.82
CA ASN A 72 -7.78 -5.51 -15.65
C ASN A 72 -9.21 -5.41 -15.09
N ILE A 73 -10.13 -6.21 -15.64
CA ILE A 73 -11.54 -6.25 -15.23
C ILE A 73 -11.69 -6.70 -13.77
N PRO A 74 -11.01 -7.76 -13.28
CA PRO A 74 -11.17 -8.19 -11.90
C PRO A 74 -10.77 -7.12 -10.88
N ALA A 75 -9.67 -6.40 -11.12
CA ALA A 75 -9.23 -5.31 -10.24
C ALA A 75 -10.25 -4.16 -10.23
N LEU A 76 -10.76 -3.76 -11.40
CA LEU A 76 -11.82 -2.76 -11.51
C LEU A 76 -13.10 -3.20 -10.77
N LEU A 77 -13.46 -4.48 -10.90
CA LEU A 77 -14.66 -5.04 -10.29
C LEU A 77 -14.58 -5.04 -8.76
N ILE A 78 -13.46 -5.49 -8.17
CA ILE A 78 -13.33 -5.50 -6.71
C ILE A 78 -13.30 -4.08 -6.14
N VAL A 79 -12.59 -3.15 -6.78
CA VAL A 79 -12.59 -1.72 -6.38
C VAL A 79 -14.00 -1.15 -6.48
N SER A 80 -14.76 -1.49 -7.52
CA SER A 80 -16.15 -1.05 -7.69
C SER A 80 -17.07 -1.58 -6.61
N VAL A 81 -17.01 -2.88 -6.33
CA VAL A 81 -17.83 -3.53 -5.31
C VAL A 81 -17.55 -2.93 -3.94
N LEU A 82 -16.28 -2.78 -3.57
CA LEU A 82 -15.89 -2.22 -2.26
C LEU A 82 -16.20 -0.72 -2.15
N SER A 83 -16.04 0.04 -3.23
CA SER A 83 -16.45 1.46 -3.25
C SER A 83 -17.96 1.62 -3.05
N LEU A 84 -18.77 0.80 -3.72
CA LEU A 84 -20.22 0.82 -3.58
C LEU A 84 -20.64 0.37 -2.17
N LEU A 85 -19.94 -0.62 -1.61
CA LEU A 85 -20.15 -1.09 -0.25
C LEU A 85 -19.86 0.03 0.77
N LEU A 86 -18.76 0.79 0.60
CA LEU A 86 -18.46 1.97 1.41
C LEU A 86 -19.53 3.06 1.31
N ILE A 87 -20.10 3.28 0.12
CA ILE A 87 -21.21 4.23 -0.06
C ILE A 87 -22.45 3.79 0.72
N ARG A 88 -22.79 2.50 0.71
CA ARG A 88 -23.90 1.96 1.49
C ARG A 88 -23.67 2.09 3.01
N GLY A 89 -22.41 2.16 3.41
CA GLY A 89 -21.97 2.31 4.80
C GLY A 89 -21.55 0.99 5.40
N THR A 90 -20.33 0.97 5.93
CA THR A 90 -19.74 -0.14 6.67
C THR A 90 -19.86 0.14 8.16
N GLN A 91 -20.99 -0.26 8.78
CA GLN A 91 -20.99 -0.47 10.22
C GLN A 91 -20.25 -1.78 10.48
N GLU A 92 -18.92 -1.75 10.36
CA GLU A 92 -18.10 -2.92 10.66
C GLU A 92 -18.28 -3.26 12.13
N SER A 93 -18.67 -4.50 12.41
CA SER A 93 -18.52 -5.06 13.74
C SER A 93 -17.03 -5.23 14.00
N ALA A 94 -16.50 -4.64 15.08
CA ALA A 94 -15.12 -4.85 15.51
C ALA A 94 -14.75 -6.34 15.60
N MET A 95 -15.75 -7.22 15.83
CA MET A 95 -15.59 -8.67 15.81
C MET A 95 -15.21 -9.21 14.43
N VAL A 96 -15.84 -8.73 13.36
CA VAL A 96 -15.57 -9.17 11.97
C VAL A 96 -14.16 -8.75 11.58
N ASN A 97 -13.77 -7.51 11.88
CA ASN A 97 -12.41 -7.05 11.63
C ASN A 97 -11.38 -7.89 12.40
N ASN A 98 -11.62 -8.16 13.69
CA ASN A 98 -10.72 -9.01 14.48
C ASN A 98 -10.60 -10.42 13.91
N LEU A 99 -11.70 -11.03 13.47
CA LEU A 99 -11.68 -12.35 12.85
C LEU A 99 -10.82 -12.35 11.57
N ILE A 100 -11.01 -11.36 10.70
CA ILE A 100 -10.24 -11.22 9.46
C ILE A 100 -8.74 -11.07 9.77
N VAL A 101 -8.38 -10.25 10.77
CA VAL A 101 -6.97 -10.08 11.17
C VAL A 101 -6.39 -11.39 11.72
N ILE A 102 -7.12 -12.10 12.59
CA ILE A 102 -6.68 -13.40 13.12
C ILE A 102 -6.41 -14.39 11.99
N VAL A 103 -7.31 -14.49 11.02
CA VAL A 103 -7.14 -15.38 9.86
C VAL A 103 -5.91 -15.01 9.04
N LYS A 104 -5.70 -13.71 8.75
CA LYS A 104 -4.53 -13.23 8.01
C LYS A 104 -3.22 -13.59 8.73
N VAL A 105 -3.13 -13.28 10.02
CA VAL A 105 -1.92 -13.54 10.83
C VAL A 105 -1.68 -15.03 10.97
N ALA A 106 -2.72 -15.82 11.24
CA ALA A 106 -2.61 -17.27 11.39
C ALA A 106 -2.02 -17.94 10.14
N ILE A 107 -2.41 -17.47 8.95
CA ILE A 107 -1.93 -18.04 7.69
C ILE A 107 -0.50 -17.63 7.38
N VAL A 108 -0.10 -16.39 7.68
CA VAL A 108 1.31 -15.98 7.58
C VAL A 108 2.18 -16.83 8.50
N VAL A 109 1.76 -17.02 9.77
CA VAL A 109 2.46 -17.86 10.74
C VAL A 109 2.51 -19.32 10.27
N MET A 110 1.42 -19.84 9.71
CA MET A 110 1.35 -21.21 9.18
C MET A 110 2.35 -21.42 8.04
N ILE A 111 2.46 -20.47 7.09
CA ILE A 111 3.44 -20.53 6.00
C ILE A 111 4.86 -20.50 6.58
N ILE A 112 5.13 -19.63 7.55
CA ILE A 112 6.46 -19.55 8.19
C ILE A 112 6.82 -20.90 8.83
N ILE A 113 5.94 -21.47 9.65
CA ILE A 113 6.21 -22.71 10.38
C ILE A 113 6.36 -23.90 9.44
N LEU A 114 5.41 -24.08 8.51
CA LEU A 114 5.41 -25.24 7.61
C LEU A 114 6.50 -25.11 6.54
N GLY A 115 6.69 -23.91 5.99
CA GLY A 115 7.70 -23.64 4.98
C GLY A 115 9.13 -23.73 5.50
N TRP A 116 9.37 -23.51 6.80
CA TRP A 116 10.70 -23.60 7.41
C TRP A 116 11.39 -24.96 7.16
N GLY A 117 10.61 -26.04 7.18
CA GLY A 117 11.12 -27.39 6.95
C GLY A 117 11.55 -27.68 5.50
N TYR A 118 11.20 -26.80 4.57
CA TYR A 118 11.44 -26.95 3.13
C TYR A 118 12.39 -25.88 2.57
N ILE A 119 12.99 -25.06 3.43
CA ILE A 119 14.00 -24.08 3.00
C ILE A 119 15.20 -24.84 2.41
N ASN A 120 15.58 -24.50 1.18
CA ASN A 120 16.83 -24.89 0.58
C ASN A 120 17.90 -23.82 0.86
N PRO A 121 18.90 -24.07 1.73
CA PRO A 121 19.93 -23.08 2.07
C PRO A 121 20.78 -22.63 0.88
N ALA A 122 20.81 -23.41 -0.21
CA ALA A 122 21.52 -23.02 -1.43
C ALA A 122 20.92 -21.76 -2.06
N TYR A 123 19.61 -21.53 -1.94
CA TYR A 123 18.95 -20.33 -2.47
C TYR A 123 19.29 -19.07 -1.68
N HIS A 124 19.84 -19.21 -0.48
CA HIS A 124 20.34 -18.12 0.36
C HIS A 124 21.84 -17.88 0.21
N THR A 125 22.51 -18.52 -0.76
CA THR A 125 23.95 -18.41 -0.96
C THR A 125 24.27 -17.94 -2.40
N PRO A 126 24.83 -16.72 -2.59
CA PRO A 126 25.09 -15.70 -1.58
C PRO A 126 23.80 -15.01 -1.08
N TYR A 127 23.74 -14.67 0.21
CA TYR A 127 22.54 -14.04 0.80
C TYR A 127 22.30 -12.64 0.25
N ILE A 128 23.40 -11.91 0.00
CA ILE A 128 23.41 -10.65 -0.72
C ILE A 128 24.15 -10.91 -2.03
N PRO A 129 23.44 -10.96 -3.17
CA PRO A 129 24.06 -11.08 -4.48
C PRO A 129 25.02 -9.93 -4.77
N GLU A 130 25.99 -10.17 -5.66
CA GLU A 130 26.92 -9.14 -6.12
C GLU A 130 26.18 -7.98 -6.81
N ALA A 131 26.73 -6.77 -6.64
CA ALA A 131 26.15 -5.57 -7.22
C ALA A 131 26.22 -5.63 -8.76
N THR A 132 25.05 -5.68 -9.38
CA THR A 132 24.82 -5.81 -10.81
C THR A 132 23.59 -5.00 -11.21
N THR A 133 23.15 -5.13 -12.46
CA THR A 133 21.89 -4.57 -12.93
C THR A 133 20.98 -5.68 -13.42
N TYR A 134 19.67 -5.49 -13.26
CA TYR A 134 18.64 -6.37 -13.77
C TYR A 134 17.70 -5.56 -14.64
N THR A 135 17.49 -5.99 -15.87
CA THR A 135 16.47 -5.40 -16.76
C THR A 135 15.26 -6.32 -16.72
N ASP A 136 14.12 -5.77 -16.35
CA ASP A 136 12.89 -6.53 -16.31
C ASP A 136 12.29 -6.76 -17.71
N HIS A 137 11.17 -7.47 -17.76
CA HIS A 137 10.47 -7.80 -19.01
C HIS A 137 9.86 -6.59 -19.70
N GLN A 138 9.78 -5.45 -19.01
CA GLN A 138 9.30 -4.17 -19.55
C GLN A 138 10.47 -3.34 -20.11
N GLY A 139 11.71 -3.81 -19.99
CA GLY A 139 12.89 -3.11 -20.46
C GLY A 139 13.42 -2.06 -19.47
N ILE A 140 12.93 -2.05 -18.23
CA ILE A 140 13.37 -1.12 -17.18
C ILE A 140 14.55 -1.74 -16.43
N THR A 141 15.65 -0.99 -16.36
CA THR A 141 16.87 -1.44 -15.67
C THR A 141 16.90 -0.96 -14.21
N TYR A 142 17.08 -1.91 -13.30
CA TYR A 142 17.19 -1.71 -11.87
C TYR A 142 18.58 -2.10 -11.36
N ASN A 143 19.01 -1.47 -10.27
CA ASN A 143 20.16 -1.95 -9.51
C ASN A 143 19.78 -3.25 -8.80
N PHE A 144 20.63 -4.27 -8.90
CA PHE A 144 20.42 -5.57 -8.28
C PHE A 144 21.63 -5.96 -7.42
N GLY A 145 21.39 -6.60 -6.28
CA GLY A 145 22.47 -6.97 -5.35
C GLY A 145 23.15 -5.77 -4.69
N GLY A 146 24.03 -6.05 -3.73
CA GLY A 146 24.71 -5.03 -2.92
C GLY A 146 23.78 -4.02 -2.23
N ILE A 147 24.35 -2.90 -1.78
CA ILE A 147 23.62 -1.88 -1.01
C ILE A 147 22.56 -1.17 -1.87
N MET A 148 22.86 -0.89 -3.15
CA MET A 148 21.91 -0.19 -4.02
C MET A 148 20.69 -1.06 -4.36
N GLY A 149 20.89 -2.37 -4.59
CA GLY A 149 19.77 -3.30 -4.77
C GLY A 149 18.91 -3.41 -3.52
N ILE A 150 19.53 -3.47 -2.33
CA ILE A 150 18.81 -3.48 -1.05
C ILE A 150 17.99 -2.19 -0.86
N LEU A 151 18.55 -1.02 -1.17
CA LEU A 151 17.84 0.25 -1.03
C LEU A 151 16.65 0.37 -2.00
N GLY A 152 16.83 -0.02 -3.26
CA GLY A 152 15.74 -0.04 -4.24
C GLY A 152 14.64 -1.03 -3.88
N ALA A 153 15.02 -2.23 -3.44
CA ALA A 153 14.08 -3.23 -2.95
C ALA A 153 13.35 -2.75 -1.69
N ALA A 154 14.05 -2.14 -0.73
CA ALA A 154 13.47 -1.56 0.48
C ALA A 154 12.42 -0.49 0.16
N GLY A 155 12.70 0.41 -0.79
CA GLY A 155 11.73 1.40 -1.26
C GLY A 155 10.52 0.77 -1.96
N THR A 156 10.71 -0.36 -2.63
CA THR A 156 9.62 -1.09 -3.30
C THR A 156 8.73 -1.80 -2.28
N VAL A 157 9.31 -2.59 -1.38
CA VAL A 157 8.56 -3.35 -0.35
C VAL A 157 8.05 -2.46 0.79
N PHE A 158 8.48 -1.20 0.85
CA PHE A 158 7.93 -0.20 1.78
C PHE A 158 6.41 -0.12 1.70
N PHE A 159 5.84 -0.33 0.51
CA PHE A 159 4.40 -0.45 0.31
C PHE A 159 3.73 -1.41 1.31
N ALA A 160 4.36 -2.54 1.65
CA ALA A 160 3.79 -3.51 2.58
C ALA A 160 3.64 -2.97 4.01
N PHE A 161 4.38 -1.92 4.37
CA PHE A 161 4.29 -1.26 5.68
C PHE A 161 3.21 -0.17 5.75
N ILE A 162 2.60 0.20 4.62
CA ILE A 162 1.58 1.25 4.58
C ILE A 162 0.30 0.79 5.28
N GLY A 163 -0.30 1.68 6.07
CA GLY A 163 -1.58 1.44 6.75
C GLY A 163 -1.53 1.47 8.28
N PHE A 164 -0.36 1.55 8.92
CA PHE A 164 -0.30 1.77 10.39
C PHE A 164 -0.85 3.16 10.78
N ASP A 165 -0.76 4.12 9.88
CA ASP A 165 -1.28 5.47 10.01
C ASP A 165 -2.81 5.50 9.92
N ALA A 166 -3.45 4.51 9.28
CA ALA A 166 -4.89 4.35 9.27
C ALA A 166 -5.48 4.19 10.69
N VAL A 167 -4.69 3.66 11.64
CA VAL A 167 -5.07 3.61 13.07
C VAL A 167 -5.35 5.02 13.60
N SER A 168 -4.61 6.04 13.13
CA SER A 168 -4.80 7.44 13.52
C SER A 168 -6.16 8.00 13.14
N THR A 169 -6.80 7.44 12.11
CA THR A 169 -8.15 7.84 11.71
C THR A 169 -9.22 7.38 12.72
N ALA A 170 -8.94 6.32 13.50
CA ALA A 170 -9.83 5.82 14.55
C ALA A 170 -9.59 6.49 15.91
N ALA A 171 -8.72 7.52 15.98
CA ALA A 171 -8.36 8.17 17.24
C ALA A 171 -9.58 8.78 17.96
N GLN A 172 -10.58 9.28 17.22
CA GLN A 172 -11.81 9.85 17.78
C GLN A 172 -12.75 8.78 18.37
N GLU A 173 -12.63 7.54 17.91
CA GLU A 173 -13.47 6.40 18.33
C GLU A 173 -12.77 5.54 19.40
N THR A 174 -11.51 5.84 19.71
CA THR A 174 -10.66 5.03 20.59
C THR A 174 -10.85 5.42 22.06
N LYS A 175 -11.13 4.43 22.92
CA LYS A 175 -11.08 4.61 24.38
C LYS A 175 -9.63 4.84 24.82
N ASN A 176 -9.36 5.95 25.52
CA ASN A 176 -8.02 6.36 25.96
C ASN A 176 -6.99 6.44 24.82
N PRO A 177 -7.18 7.34 23.84
CA PRO A 177 -6.32 7.43 22.65
C PRO A 177 -4.86 7.71 23.02
N LYS A 178 -4.60 8.35 24.16
CA LYS A 178 -3.25 8.66 24.66
C LYS A 178 -2.32 7.45 24.72
N THR A 179 -2.85 6.30 25.13
CA THR A 179 -2.07 5.08 25.36
C THR A 179 -2.36 4.03 24.29
N ALA A 180 -3.62 3.90 23.87
CA ALA A 180 -4.02 2.92 22.87
C ALA A 180 -3.43 3.23 21.48
N MET A 181 -3.34 4.51 21.09
CA MET A 181 -2.84 4.89 19.78
C MET A 181 -1.36 4.53 19.57
N PRO A 182 -0.42 4.93 20.47
CA PRO A 182 0.98 4.55 20.28
C PRO A 182 1.22 3.05 20.34
N ILE A 183 0.51 2.33 21.22
CA ILE A 183 0.61 0.86 21.31
C ILE A 183 0.09 0.21 20.03
N GLY A 184 -1.05 0.67 19.50
CA GLY A 184 -1.60 0.18 18.25
C GLY A 184 -0.65 0.38 17.07
N ILE A 185 -0.12 1.60 16.91
CA ILE A 185 0.79 1.95 15.80
C ILE A 185 2.13 1.20 15.93
N LEU A 186 2.84 1.35 17.05
CA LEU A 186 4.18 0.76 17.21
C LEU A 186 4.13 -0.76 17.38
N GLY A 187 3.11 -1.27 18.08
CA GLY A 187 2.93 -2.70 18.31
C GLY A 187 2.59 -3.45 17.02
N SER A 188 1.66 -2.92 16.21
CA SER A 188 1.36 -3.52 14.90
C SER A 188 2.57 -3.48 13.97
N LEU A 189 3.28 -2.35 13.91
CA LEU A 189 4.48 -2.22 13.09
C LEU A 189 5.57 -3.23 13.48
N ALA A 190 5.84 -3.40 14.78
CA ALA A 190 6.84 -4.34 15.27
C ALA A 190 6.47 -5.81 14.94
N VAL A 191 5.21 -6.19 15.16
CA VAL A 191 4.73 -7.54 14.83
C VAL A 191 4.80 -7.80 13.33
N CYS A 192 4.32 -6.87 12.50
CA CYS A 192 4.40 -7.00 11.03
C CYS A 192 5.85 -7.07 10.55
N THR A 193 6.75 -6.26 11.11
CA THR A 193 8.18 -6.29 10.75
C THR A 193 8.80 -7.67 11.00
N LEU A 194 8.56 -8.25 12.18
CA LEU A 194 9.07 -9.58 12.52
C LEU A 194 8.51 -10.65 11.58
N LEU A 195 7.20 -10.63 11.34
CA LEU A 195 6.55 -11.57 10.43
C LEU A 195 7.06 -11.43 9.01
N TYR A 196 7.27 -10.20 8.50
CA TYR A 196 7.79 -9.97 7.15
C TYR A 196 9.22 -10.46 6.98
N ILE A 197 10.10 -10.26 7.97
CA ILE A 197 11.48 -10.78 7.92
C ILE A 197 11.47 -12.31 7.85
N LEU A 198 10.72 -12.97 8.75
CA LEU A 198 10.62 -14.43 8.79
C LEU A 198 9.97 -14.99 7.51
N PHE A 199 8.90 -14.35 7.06
CA PHE A 199 8.17 -14.73 5.86
C PHE A 199 9.04 -14.61 4.61
N ALA A 200 9.74 -13.49 4.42
CA ALA A 200 10.63 -13.29 3.28
C ALA A 200 11.78 -14.30 3.26
N HIS A 201 12.36 -14.61 4.43
CA HIS A 201 13.40 -15.62 4.56
C HIS A 201 12.90 -17.01 4.15
N VAL A 202 11.71 -17.41 4.63
CA VAL A 202 11.10 -18.70 4.27
C VAL A 202 10.77 -18.72 2.78
N LEU A 203 10.09 -17.69 2.27
CA LEU A 203 9.61 -17.65 0.88
C LEU A 203 10.76 -17.75 -0.13
N THR A 204 11.83 -16.98 0.09
CA THR A 204 13.05 -17.04 -0.75
C THR A 204 13.85 -18.34 -0.59
N GLY A 205 13.57 -19.11 0.46
CA GLY A 205 14.12 -20.44 0.67
C GLY A 205 13.35 -21.55 -0.06
N LEU A 206 12.11 -21.31 -0.49
CA LEU A 206 11.27 -22.29 -1.17
C LEU A 206 11.56 -22.38 -2.68
N ALA A 207 11.97 -21.28 -3.30
CA ALA A 207 12.23 -21.22 -4.74
C ALA A 207 13.45 -20.33 -5.06
N PRO A 208 14.18 -20.62 -6.15
CA PRO A 208 15.35 -19.83 -6.53
C PRO A 208 14.98 -18.43 -7.02
N LEU A 209 15.92 -17.47 -6.98
CA LEU A 209 15.69 -16.09 -7.44
C LEU A 209 15.05 -15.99 -8.83
N GLU A 210 15.54 -16.77 -9.79
CA GLU A 210 15.04 -16.76 -11.17
C GLU A 210 13.58 -17.21 -11.29
N PHE A 211 13.09 -18.00 -10.32
CA PHE A 211 11.66 -18.35 -10.25
C PHE A 211 10.79 -17.12 -10.00
N PHE A 212 11.22 -16.23 -9.10
CA PHE A 212 10.49 -15.00 -8.78
C PHE A 212 10.62 -13.93 -9.88
N ARG A 213 11.68 -13.98 -10.69
CA ARG A 213 11.87 -13.09 -11.84
C ARG A 213 11.05 -13.50 -13.06
N ASP A 214 10.67 -14.77 -13.15
CA ASP A 214 9.90 -15.31 -14.27
C ASP A 214 8.40 -14.96 -14.09
N PRO A 215 7.81 -14.12 -14.97
CA PRO A 215 6.42 -13.69 -14.89
C PRO A 215 5.44 -14.84 -15.10
N THR A 216 5.87 -15.91 -15.77
CA THR A 216 5.03 -17.10 -16.00
C THR A 216 4.99 -18.05 -14.80
N LYS A 217 5.87 -17.82 -13.81
CA LYS A 217 6.01 -18.68 -12.64
C LYS A 217 5.72 -17.92 -11.35
N GLY A 218 6.73 -17.29 -10.77
CA GLY A 218 6.67 -16.69 -9.44
C GLY A 218 6.49 -15.18 -9.44
N GLY A 219 6.38 -14.54 -10.61
CA GLY A 219 6.20 -13.08 -10.73
C GLY A 219 4.86 -12.57 -10.21
N GLU A 220 3.80 -13.38 -10.34
CA GLU A 220 2.45 -13.07 -9.86
C GLU A 220 2.02 -14.08 -8.80
N ALA A 221 1.25 -13.61 -7.81
CA ALA A 221 0.78 -14.45 -6.70
C ALA A 221 1.87 -15.37 -6.10
N SER A 222 3.06 -14.78 -5.94
CA SER A 222 4.34 -15.43 -5.67
C SER A 222 4.35 -16.41 -4.49
N VAL A 223 3.51 -16.15 -3.48
CA VAL A 223 3.40 -16.99 -2.27
C VAL A 223 2.87 -18.39 -2.61
N VAL A 224 1.78 -18.43 -3.39
CA VAL A 224 1.15 -19.70 -3.77
C VAL A 224 2.03 -20.45 -4.77
N ALA A 225 2.67 -19.72 -5.67
CA ALA A 225 3.62 -20.27 -6.64
C ALA A 225 4.82 -20.92 -5.92
N ALA A 226 5.44 -20.22 -4.97
CA ALA A 226 6.59 -20.74 -4.23
C ALA A 226 6.26 -21.95 -3.35
N ILE A 227 5.06 -22.00 -2.74
CA ILE A 227 4.62 -23.19 -1.99
C ILE A 227 4.54 -24.40 -2.94
N LYS A 228 4.02 -24.24 -4.16
CA LYS A 228 3.92 -25.35 -5.12
C LYS A 228 5.28 -25.81 -5.65
N GLU A 229 6.20 -24.87 -5.82
CA GLU A 229 7.57 -25.17 -6.30
C GLU A 229 8.41 -25.87 -5.22
N GLY A 230 8.42 -25.32 -4.00
CA GLY A 230 9.33 -25.74 -2.95
C GLY A 230 8.80 -26.80 -2.00
N MET A 231 7.47 -27.01 -1.93
CA MET A 231 6.86 -27.94 -0.97
C MET A 231 6.19 -29.13 -1.67
N PRO A 232 6.17 -30.33 -1.03
CA PRO A 232 5.52 -31.51 -1.59
C PRO A 232 4.03 -31.29 -1.88
N ALA A 233 3.49 -31.99 -2.88
CA ALA A 233 2.08 -31.92 -3.28
C ALA A 233 1.07 -32.20 -2.15
N THR A 234 1.49 -32.89 -1.08
CA THR A 234 0.73 -33.07 0.16
C THR A 234 0.30 -31.74 0.79
N TYR A 235 1.02 -30.65 0.55
CA TYR A 235 0.69 -29.30 1.02
C TYR A 235 -0.14 -28.48 0.03
N SER A 236 -0.72 -29.08 -1.01
CA SER A 236 -1.64 -28.39 -1.93
C SER A 236 -2.83 -27.73 -1.21
N TRP A 237 -3.29 -28.31 -0.09
CA TRP A 237 -4.32 -27.69 0.75
C TRP A 237 -3.88 -26.34 1.33
N LEU A 238 -2.58 -26.17 1.61
CA LEU A 238 -2.02 -24.92 2.12
C LEU A 238 -2.11 -23.85 1.05
N SER A 239 -1.64 -24.13 -0.18
CA SER A 239 -1.76 -23.22 -1.33
C SER A 239 -3.20 -22.75 -1.57
N LYS A 240 -4.18 -23.67 -1.51
CA LYS A 240 -5.60 -23.33 -1.66
C LYS A 240 -6.12 -22.46 -0.53
N SER A 241 -5.81 -22.82 0.72
CA SER A 241 -6.23 -22.06 1.91
C SER A 241 -5.63 -20.66 1.93
N VAL A 242 -4.34 -20.55 1.57
CA VAL A 242 -3.62 -19.28 1.44
C VAL A 242 -4.25 -18.39 0.37
N THR A 243 -4.61 -18.95 -0.78
CA THR A 243 -5.28 -18.19 -1.86
C THR A 243 -6.58 -17.55 -1.37
N VAL A 244 -7.44 -18.33 -0.70
CA VAL A 244 -8.72 -17.82 -0.16
C VAL A 244 -8.50 -16.72 0.87
N ALA A 245 -7.53 -16.91 1.77
CA ALA A 245 -7.26 -15.94 2.82
C ALA A 245 -6.60 -14.67 2.31
N ILE A 246 -5.74 -14.75 1.30
CA ILE A 246 -5.16 -13.58 0.65
C ILE A 246 -6.25 -12.77 -0.05
N LEU A 247 -7.20 -13.41 -0.74
CA LEU A 247 -8.35 -12.71 -1.34
C LEU A 247 -9.20 -11.96 -0.30
N ALA A 248 -9.57 -12.62 0.79
CA ALA A 248 -10.26 -11.96 1.90
C ALA A 248 -9.40 -10.85 2.53
N GLY A 249 -8.09 -11.12 2.63
CA GLY A 249 -7.09 -10.22 3.19
C GLY A 249 -6.98 -8.91 2.42
N PHE A 250 -6.74 -9.00 1.12
CA PHE A 250 -6.65 -7.87 0.19
C PHE A 250 -7.97 -7.11 0.09
N SER A 251 -9.12 -7.80 0.06
CA SER A 251 -10.42 -7.11 0.08
C SER A 251 -10.57 -6.19 1.30
N SER A 252 -10.14 -6.66 2.47
CA SER A 252 -10.13 -5.86 3.69
C SER A 252 -9.13 -4.70 3.64
N VAL A 253 -7.97 -4.85 3.02
CA VAL A 253 -7.00 -3.75 2.87
C VAL A 253 -7.52 -2.69 1.91
N ILE A 254 -8.09 -3.07 0.76
CA ILE A 254 -8.70 -2.14 -0.20
C ILE A 254 -9.79 -1.30 0.49
N LEU A 255 -10.64 -1.95 1.31
CA LEU A 255 -11.69 -1.27 2.06
C LEU A 255 -11.12 -0.20 3.02
N VAL A 256 -10.06 -0.53 3.75
CA VAL A 256 -9.39 0.40 4.68
C VAL A 256 -8.75 1.57 3.93
N MET A 257 -8.10 1.32 2.80
CA MET A 257 -7.47 2.36 1.98
C MET A 257 -8.51 3.32 1.40
N LEU A 258 -9.58 2.79 0.80
CA LEU A 258 -10.69 3.60 0.27
C LEU A 258 -11.41 4.41 1.38
N LEU A 259 -11.56 3.84 2.58
CA LEU A 259 -12.11 4.55 3.73
C LEU A 259 -11.20 5.70 4.19
N GLY A 260 -9.88 5.45 4.27
CA GLY A 260 -8.86 6.46 4.57
C GLY A 260 -8.93 7.62 3.59
N GLN A 261 -8.95 7.31 2.29
CA GLN A 261 -9.09 8.28 1.21
C GLN A 261 -10.34 9.14 1.35
N SER A 262 -11.48 8.50 1.59
CA SER A 262 -12.78 9.17 1.75
C SER A 262 -12.76 10.17 2.92
N ARG A 263 -12.14 9.81 4.05
CA ARG A 263 -12.00 10.67 5.23
C ARG A 263 -11.07 11.87 4.99
N VAL A 264 -9.95 11.66 4.30
CA VAL A 264 -9.02 12.74 3.91
C VAL A 264 -9.73 13.75 3.00
N PHE A 265 -10.38 13.28 1.93
CA PHE A 265 -11.16 14.13 1.03
C PHE A 265 -12.30 14.86 1.74
N TYR A 266 -13.03 14.19 2.63
CA TYR A 266 -14.10 14.84 3.39
C TYR A 266 -13.58 16.02 4.22
N THR A 267 -12.44 15.83 4.90
CA THR A 267 -11.81 16.87 5.73
C THR A 267 -11.28 18.02 4.87
N MET A 268 -10.50 17.72 3.81
CA MET A 268 -9.99 18.75 2.90
C MET A 268 -11.09 19.55 2.21
N SER A 269 -12.22 18.92 1.92
CA SER A 269 -13.39 19.57 1.33
C SER A 269 -14.09 20.50 2.32
N LYS A 270 -14.17 20.12 3.60
CA LYS A 270 -14.68 20.99 4.66
C LYS A 270 -13.76 22.17 4.92
N ASP A 271 -12.46 21.98 4.77
CA ASP A 271 -11.46 23.04 4.90
C ASP A 271 -11.46 23.99 3.67
N GLY A 272 -12.24 23.69 2.62
CA GLY A 272 -12.35 24.49 1.39
C GLY A 272 -11.25 24.24 0.37
N LEU A 273 -10.32 23.33 0.67
CA LEU A 273 -9.13 23.07 -0.16
C LEU A 273 -9.46 22.30 -1.45
N ILE A 274 -10.53 21.50 -1.45
CA ILE A 274 -11.04 20.79 -2.64
C ILE A 274 -12.56 21.02 -2.79
N PRO A 275 -13.15 20.79 -3.98
CA PRO A 275 -14.56 21.09 -4.23
C PRO A 275 -15.53 20.50 -3.20
N PRO A 276 -16.67 21.15 -2.93
CA PRO A 276 -17.64 20.71 -1.90
C PRO A 276 -18.35 19.39 -2.25
N VAL A 277 -18.12 18.83 -3.43
CA VAL A 277 -18.67 17.52 -3.83
C VAL A 277 -18.21 16.39 -2.90
N PHE A 278 -17.01 16.51 -2.33
CA PHE A 278 -16.40 15.50 -1.45
C PHE A 278 -16.95 15.52 -0.01
N SER A 279 -17.61 16.61 0.41
CA SER A 279 -18.25 16.72 1.72
C SER A 279 -19.77 16.50 1.70
N LYS A 280 -20.38 16.31 0.52
CA LYS A 280 -21.82 16.02 0.38
C LYS A 280 -22.15 14.59 0.83
N LEU A 281 -22.89 14.50 1.94
CA LEU A 281 -23.31 13.23 2.53
C LEU A 281 -24.56 12.65 1.85
N HIS A 282 -24.67 11.32 1.85
CA HIS A 282 -25.83 10.60 1.37
C HIS A 282 -27.01 10.78 2.33
N PRO A 283 -28.22 11.15 1.88
CA PRO A 283 -29.35 11.46 2.77
C PRO A 283 -29.69 10.33 3.75
N LYS A 284 -29.58 9.07 3.32
CA LYS A 284 -29.92 7.89 4.11
C LYS A 284 -28.75 7.28 4.90
N PHE A 285 -27.55 7.31 4.32
CA PHE A 285 -26.39 6.56 4.85
C PHE A 285 -25.38 7.45 5.57
N GLN A 286 -25.50 8.78 5.42
CA GLN A 286 -24.59 9.76 6.01
C GLN A 286 -23.11 9.54 5.62
N THR A 287 -22.88 8.96 4.43
CA THR A 287 -21.56 8.71 3.83
C THR A 287 -21.31 9.67 2.66
N PRO A 288 -20.07 10.08 2.36
CA PRO A 288 -19.75 10.99 1.26
C PRO A 288 -19.83 10.30 -0.11
N TYR A 289 -21.04 10.05 -0.61
CA TYR A 289 -21.26 9.21 -1.79
C TYR A 289 -20.71 9.79 -3.10
N LYS A 290 -20.85 11.11 -3.31
CA LYS A 290 -20.34 11.74 -4.56
C LYS A 290 -18.82 11.72 -4.60
N GLY A 291 -18.18 12.00 -3.46
CA GLY A 291 -16.73 11.87 -3.32
C GLY A 291 -16.27 10.44 -3.59
N ASN A 292 -16.94 9.45 -3.02
CA ASN A 292 -16.62 8.04 -3.25
C ASN A 292 -16.83 7.60 -4.70
N LEU A 293 -17.81 8.15 -5.44
CA LEU A 293 -17.94 7.88 -6.88
C LEU A 293 -16.78 8.46 -7.69
N VAL A 294 -16.28 9.65 -7.33
CA VAL A 294 -15.09 10.23 -7.98
C VAL A 294 -13.85 9.40 -7.64
N ILE A 295 -13.68 8.99 -6.38
CA ILE A 295 -12.61 8.08 -5.95
C ILE A 295 -12.69 6.77 -6.73
N LEU A 296 -13.88 6.17 -6.86
CA LEU A 296 -14.09 4.95 -7.62
C LEU A 296 -13.61 5.10 -9.07
N VAL A 297 -13.97 6.19 -9.74
CA VAL A 297 -13.50 6.42 -11.12
C VAL A 297 -11.98 6.53 -11.15
N LEU A 298 -11.38 7.33 -10.27
CA LEU A 298 -9.93 7.51 -10.24
C LEU A 298 -9.18 6.21 -9.92
N VAL A 299 -9.49 5.57 -8.81
CA VAL A 299 -8.87 4.31 -8.36
C VAL A 299 -9.15 3.19 -9.35
N GLY A 300 -10.37 3.13 -9.88
CA GLY A 300 -10.77 2.15 -10.89
C GLY A 300 -9.96 2.29 -12.18
N LEU A 301 -9.69 3.52 -12.65
CA LEU A 301 -8.84 3.75 -13.82
C LEU A 301 -7.40 3.28 -13.57
N PHE A 302 -6.82 3.56 -12.40
CA PHE A 302 -5.48 3.05 -12.05
C PHE A 302 -5.48 1.52 -11.97
N ALA A 303 -6.45 0.93 -11.28
CA ALA A 303 -6.56 -0.53 -11.11
C ALA A 303 -6.79 -1.26 -12.44
N ALA A 304 -7.51 -0.63 -13.38
CA ALA A 304 -7.87 -1.21 -14.67
C ALA A 304 -6.77 -1.09 -15.72
N PHE A 305 -6.06 0.05 -15.75
CA PHE A 305 -5.22 0.43 -16.88
C PHE A 305 -3.74 0.58 -16.56
N VAL A 306 -3.32 0.61 -15.30
CA VAL A 306 -1.90 0.85 -14.94
C VAL A 306 -1.30 -0.42 -14.34
N PRO A 307 -0.05 -0.79 -14.70
CA PRO A 307 0.62 -1.96 -14.13
C PRO A 307 0.79 -1.87 -12.60
N GLY A 308 0.69 -3.01 -11.92
CA GLY A 308 0.74 -3.12 -10.46
C GLY A 308 2.03 -2.63 -9.83
N ASP A 309 3.16 -2.87 -10.49
CA ASP A 309 4.49 -2.40 -10.10
C ASP A 309 4.55 -0.86 -10.15
N VAL A 310 4.08 -0.25 -11.24
CA VAL A 310 4.04 1.21 -11.42
C VAL A 310 3.21 1.87 -10.32
N VAL A 311 1.99 1.41 -10.08
CA VAL A 311 1.13 1.98 -9.02
C VAL A 311 1.70 1.71 -7.61
N GLY A 312 2.33 0.55 -7.40
CA GLY A 312 3.01 0.24 -6.15
C GLY A 312 4.17 1.19 -5.85
N HIS A 313 5.05 1.42 -6.83
CA HIS A 313 6.16 2.36 -6.70
C HIS A 313 5.69 3.80 -6.50
N MET A 314 4.62 4.22 -7.20
CA MET A 314 3.99 5.52 -7.00
C MET A 314 3.51 5.68 -5.55
N THR A 315 2.82 4.68 -5.03
CA THR A 315 2.32 4.68 -3.65
C THR A 315 3.47 4.81 -2.66
N SER A 316 4.51 3.98 -2.79
CA SER A 316 5.68 4.02 -1.92
C SER A 316 6.37 5.38 -1.90
N ILE A 317 6.65 5.98 -3.06
CA ILE A 317 7.36 7.27 -3.09
C ILE A 317 6.54 8.41 -2.48
N GLY A 318 5.23 8.44 -2.72
CA GLY A 318 4.33 9.43 -2.12
C GLY A 318 4.32 9.34 -0.60
N THR A 319 4.17 8.13 -0.05
CA THR A 319 4.15 7.91 1.40
C THR A 319 5.50 8.18 2.06
N LEU A 320 6.61 7.75 1.44
CA LEU A 320 7.96 8.05 1.93
C LEU A 320 8.17 9.57 2.02
N PHE A 321 7.74 10.31 1.00
CA PHE A 321 7.83 11.77 1.00
C PHE A 321 6.92 12.40 2.07
N ALA A 322 5.67 11.94 2.21
CA ALA A 322 4.78 12.38 3.27
C ALA A 322 5.38 12.14 4.67
N PHE A 323 6.04 10.99 4.89
CA PHE A 323 6.69 10.66 6.16
C PHE A 323 7.91 11.53 6.44
N MET A 324 8.68 11.90 5.40
CA MET A 324 9.74 12.91 5.55
C MET A 324 9.15 14.24 6.03
N LEU A 325 8.05 14.69 5.42
CA LEU A 325 7.38 15.94 5.81
C LEU A 325 6.83 15.87 7.23
N VAL A 326 6.27 14.74 7.66
CA VAL A 326 5.84 14.52 9.05
C VAL A 326 7.03 14.57 10.01
N CYS A 327 8.18 13.98 9.67
CA CYS A 327 9.38 14.07 10.49
C CYS A 327 9.87 15.52 10.64
N VAL A 328 9.86 16.29 9.55
CA VAL A 328 10.16 17.73 9.57
C VAL A 328 9.13 18.47 10.45
N ALA A 329 7.85 18.15 10.31
CA ALA A 329 6.76 18.75 11.09
C ALA A 329 6.97 18.57 12.59
N VAL A 330 7.40 17.39 13.03
CA VAL A 330 7.70 17.12 14.45
C VAL A 330 8.84 18.00 14.97
N ILE A 331 9.89 18.22 14.17
CA ILE A 331 11.02 19.11 14.54
C ILE A 331 10.52 20.55 14.64
N VAL A 332 9.75 21.02 13.65
CA VAL A 332 9.21 22.39 13.61
C VAL A 332 8.27 22.63 14.79
N LEU A 333 7.32 21.72 15.04
CA LEU A 333 6.36 21.80 16.16
C LEU A 333 7.04 21.86 17.53
N ARG A 334 8.21 21.25 17.66
CA ARG A 334 8.99 21.28 18.91
C ARG A 334 9.64 22.63 19.16
N LYS A 335 9.88 23.41 18.10
CA LYS A 335 10.41 24.77 18.18
C LYS A 335 9.31 25.83 18.26
N THR A 336 8.23 25.69 17.49
CA THR A 336 7.16 26.69 17.40
C THR A 336 6.20 26.64 18.59
N GLU A 337 5.80 25.44 19.03
CA GLU A 337 4.88 25.27 20.17
C GLU A 337 5.49 24.37 21.27
N PRO A 338 6.55 24.81 21.97
CA PRO A 338 7.23 23.97 22.95
C PRO A 338 6.31 23.53 24.11
N ASN A 339 5.36 24.39 24.50
CA ASN A 339 4.48 24.19 25.66
C ASN A 339 3.22 23.36 25.35
N LEU A 340 2.99 22.95 24.10
CA LEU A 340 1.81 22.16 23.75
C LEU A 340 1.81 20.82 24.54
N PRO A 341 0.71 20.47 25.23
CA PRO A 341 0.61 19.22 25.98
C PRO A 341 0.56 18.03 25.03
N ARG A 342 1.65 17.25 25.00
CA ARG A 342 1.82 16.09 24.11
C ARG A 342 1.51 14.80 24.86
N GLN A 343 0.52 14.05 24.36
CA GLN A 343 0.12 12.77 24.94
C GLN A 343 1.17 11.67 24.72
N PHE A 344 1.84 11.72 23.57
CA PHE A 344 3.01 10.91 23.26
C PHE A 344 4.17 11.83 22.86
N LYS A 345 5.39 11.49 23.29
CA LYS A 345 6.61 12.22 22.96
C LYS A 345 7.58 11.28 22.27
N THR A 346 7.88 11.55 20.99
CA THR A 346 8.96 10.86 20.28
C THR A 346 10.27 10.99 21.08
N PRO A 347 10.98 9.88 21.33
CA PRO A 347 12.27 9.91 22.01
C PRO A 347 13.31 10.64 21.15
N TRP A 348 14.33 11.20 21.81
CA TRP A 348 15.52 11.79 21.18
C TRP A 348 15.25 12.72 19.99
N VAL A 349 14.32 13.67 20.13
CA VAL A 349 14.17 14.75 19.14
C VAL A 349 15.34 15.73 19.31
N PRO A 350 16.02 16.17 18.23
CA PRO A 350 15.66 15.99 16.81
C PRO A 350 16.27 14.76 16.11
N PHE A 351 17.08 13.96 16.79
CA PHE A 351 17.80 12.85 16.19
C PHE A 351 16.91 11.78 15.55
N VAL A 352 15.87 11.31 16.22
CA VAL A 352 14.94 10.30 15.66
C VAL A 352 14.22 10.80 14.41
N PRO A 353 13.62 12.00 14.39
CA PRO A 353 13.08 12.58 13.16
C PRO A 353 14.11 12.75 12.03
N ILE A 354 15.36 13.14 12.34
CA ILE A 354 16.42 13.26 11.33
C ILE A 354 16.76 11.88 10.73
N LEU A 355 16.86 10.83 11.54
CA LEU A 355 17.06 9.47 11.04
C LEU A 355 15.89 9.02 10.15
N GLY A 356 14.66 9.37 10.50
CA GLY A 356 13.48 9.13 9.66
C GLY A 356 13.59 9.80 8.29
N ILE A 357 14.00 11.07 8.25
CA ILE A 357 14.23 11.82 7.01
C ILE A 357 15.31 11.15 6.16
N LEU A 358 16.44 10.77 6.76
CA LEU A 358 17.55 10.13 6.07
C LEU A 358 17.18 8.74 5.53
N ALA A 359 16.46 7.93 6.31
CA ALA A 359 16.03 6.59 5.91
C ALA A 359 15.01 6.66 4.76
N CYS A 360 14.00 7.54 4.86
CA CYS A 360 13.04 7.74 3.79
C CYS A 360 13.72 8.29 2.53
N GLY A 361 14.58 9.30 2.67
CA GLY A 361 15.34 9.87 1.56
C GLY A 361 16.25 8.84 0.86
N ALA A 362 16.89 7.94 1.62
CA ALA A 362 17.72 6.87 1.06
C ALA A 362 16.88 5.85 0.25
N MET A 363 15.69 5.49 0.73
CA MET A 363 14.78 4.61 -0.02
C MET A 363 14.23 5.28 -1.28
N ILE A 364 13.84 6.56 -1.20
CA ILE A 364 13.41 7.34 -2.37
C ILE A 364 14.54 7.44 -3.40
N PHE A 365 15.78 7.66 -2.96
CA PHE A 365 16.94 7.65 -3.84
C PHE A 365 17.14 6.28 -4.53
N GLY A 366 16.96 5.19 -3.78
CA GLY A 366 17.06 3.82 -4.30
C GLY A 366 16.00 3.44 -5.34
N LEU A 367 14.82 4.07 -5.32
CA LEU A 367 13.72 3.83 -6.28
C LEU A 367 14.02 4.30 -7.71
N GLY A 368 15.07 5.10 -7.93
CA GLY A 368 15.47 5.56 -9.25
C GLY A 368 14.70 6.79 -9.76
N TRP A 369 15.21 7.38 -10.84
CA TRP A 369 14.79 8.70 -11.34
C TRP A 369 13.34 8.76 -11.85
N GLU A 370 12.84 7.67 -12.43
CA GLU A 370 11.45 7.64 -12.93
C GLU A 370 10.43 7.88 -11.81
N ASN A 371 10.70 7.37 -10.62
CA ASN A 371 9.82 7.58 -9.47
C ASN A 371 9.87 9.03 -8.99
N TRP A 372 11.05 9.66 -8.99
CA TRP A 372 11.17 11.11 -8.73
C TRP A 372 10.35 11.94 -9.70
N LEU A 373 10.40 11.61 -10.99
CA LEU A 373 9.60 12.30 -12.01
C LEU A 373 8.10 12.17 -11.69
N ARG A 374 7.62 10.98 -11.31
CA ARG A 374 6.22 10.75 -10.90
C ARG A 374 5.84 11.63 -9.71
N LEU A 375 6.70 11.72 -8.69
CA LEU A 375 6.48 12.58 -7.52
C LEU A 375 6.45 14.07 -7.92
N PHE A 376 7.39 14.55 -8.73
CA PHE A 376 7.41 15.94 -9.17
C PHE A 376 6.19 16.31 -10.00
N VAL A 377 5.76 15.43 -10.91
CA VAL A 377 4.54 15.62 -11.70
C VAL A 377 3.31 15.67 -10.78
N TRP A 378 3.22 14.76 -9.81
CA TRP A 378 2.12 14.75 -8.85
C TRP A 378 2.06 16.03 -8.02
N LEU A 379 3.19 16.48 -7.46
CA LEU A 379 3.27 17.73 -6.70
C LEU A 379 2.98 18.95 -7.58
N ALA A 380 3.43 18.96 -8.83
CA ALA A 380 3.12 20.04 -9.77
C ALA A 380 1.61 20.17 -10.02
N ILE A 381 0.91 19.04 -10.21
CA ILE A 381 -0.56 19.03 -10.30
C ILE A 381 -1.19 19.58 -9.01
N GLY A 382 -0.69 19.13 -7.85
CA GLY A 382 -1.13 19.63 -6.56
C GLY A 382 -0.94 21.13 -6.40
N PHE A 383 0.17 21.69 -6.87
CA PHE A 383 0.43 23.13 -6.84
C PHE A 383 -0.48 23.91 -7.79
N VAL A 384 -0.73 23.40 -8.99
CA VAL A 384 -1.69 24.02 -9.92
C VAL A 384 -3.08 24.10 -9.29
N ILE A 385 -3.53 23.03 -8.64
CA ILE A 385 -4.82 23.03 -7.93
C ILE A 385 -4.80 23.98 -6.73
N TYR A 386 -3.70 24.00 -5.97
CA TYR A 386 -3.57 24.87 -4.81
C TYR A 386 -3.66 26.35 -5.18
N PHE A 387 -2.82 26.79 -6.12
CA PHE A 387 -2.76 28.18 -6.54
C PHE A 387 -3.95 28.59 -7.42
N GLY A 388 -4.57 27.65 -8.14
CA GLY A 388 -5.72 27.90 -8.99
C GLY A 388 -7.07 27.91 -8.26
N TYR A 389 -7.24 27.07 -7.24
CA TYR A 389 -8.52 26.88 -6.54
C TYR A 389 -8.41 27.01 -5.02
N SER A 390 -7.51 26.24 -4.38
CA SER A 390 -7.52 26.10 -2.91
C SER A 390 -7.25 27.42 -2.19
N ARG A 391 -6.29 28.23 -2.68
CA ARG A 391 -5.94 29.53 -2.08
C ARG A 391 -7.10 30.53 -2.05
N SER A 392 -8.01 30.47 -3.02
CA SER A 392 -9.16 31.39 -3.12
C SER A 392 -10.42 30.89 -2.42
N HIS A 393 -10.45 29.62 -2.02
CA HIS A 393 -11.62 28.95 -1.41
C HIS A 393 -11.35 28.40 -0.01
N SER A 394 -10.12 28.51 0.50
CA SER A 394 -9.77 28.13 1.87
C SER A 394 -10.62 28.92 2.87
N VAL A 395 -11.30 28.20 3.76
CA VAL A 395 -12.21 28.77 4.76
C VAL A 395 -11.49 29.04 6.09
N LEU A 396 -10.27 28.53 6.24
CA LEU A 396 -9.49 28.53 7.48
C LEU A 396 -8.30 29.50 7.45
N GLY A 397 -8.40 30.57 6.63
CA GLY A 397 -7.38 31.60 6.47
C GLY A 397 -6.96 32.31 7.75
#